data_AF-A0A1C6J0F6-F1
#
_entry.id   AF-A0A1C6J0F6-F1
#
_cell.length_a   1.000
_cell.length_b   1.000
_cell.length_c   1.000
_cell.angle_alpha   90.00
_cell.angle_beta   90.00
_cell.angle_gamma   90.00
#
_symmetry.space_group_name_H-M   'P 1'
#
loop_
_entity.id
_entity.type
_entity.pdbx_description
1 polymer ?
#
loop_
_entity_poly.entity_id
_entity_poly.type
_entity_poly.pdbx_seq_one_letter_code
_entity_poly.pdbx_strand_id
1 'polypeptide(L)'
;MVIELPDGRQQILHVDRMCNECGNCAVFCPYDSAPYREKFTLFLTREGFDESVNNQGFLPLGGKKVLVRLDSKVFEADLDAKNDLPADIEVFIWTVLTKYAYLMG
;
A
#
# COMPACT_ATOMS: atom_id res chain seq x y z
N MET A 1 8.02 2.69 -4.95
CA MET A 1 7.75 2.39 -6.37
C MET A 1 6.73 3.36 -6.92
N VAL A 2 6.81 3.75 -8.19
CA VAL A 2 5.78 4.56 -8.86
C VAL A 2 4.74 3.63 -9.50
N ILE A 3 3.47 3.88 -9.22
CA ILE A 3 2.31 3.17 -9.79
C ILE A 3 1.54 4.15 -10.65
N GLU A 4 1.31 3.78 -11.91
CA GLU A 4 0.49 4.56 -12.83
C GLU A 4 -0.96 4.10 -12.75
N LEU A 5 -1.85 5.02 -12.36
CA LEU A 5 -3.29 4.79 -12.30
C LEU A 5 -3.92 4.83 -13.69
N PRO A 6 -5.11 4.24 -13.90
CA PRO A 6 -5.78 4.23 -15.19
C PRO A 6 -6.09 5.63 -15.77
N ASP A 7 -6.19 6.64 -14.93
CA ASP A 7 -6.42 8.05 -15.30
C ASP A 7 -5.11 8.83 -15.59
N GLY A 8 -3.96 8.15 -15.59
CA GLY A 8 -2.65 8.74 -15.85
C GLY A 8 -1.99 9.40 -14.64
N ARG A 9 -2.65 9.44 -13.47
CA ARG A 9 -2.00 9.91 -12.23
C ARG A 9 -0.93 8.92 -11.78
N GLN A 10 0.13 9.44 -11.16
CA GLN A 10 1.18 8.63 -10.56
C GLN A 10 1.08 8.68 -9.04
N GLN A 11 1.17 7.51 -8.40
CA GLN A 11 1.17 7.35 -6.96
C GLN A 11 2.43 6.62 -6.50
N ILE A 12 2.93 6.97 -5.32
CA ILE A 12 4.08 6.28 -4.73
C ILE A 12 3.55 5.17 -3.81
N LEU A 13 3.90 3.93 -4.14
CA LEU A 13 3.70 2.76 -3.30
C LEU A 13 4.98 2.47 -2.51
N HIS A 14 4.87 2.40 -1.19
CA HIS A 14 5.92 1.82 -0.36
C HIS A 14 5.75 0.29 -0.36
N VAL A 15 6.81 -0.47 -0.66
CA VAL A 15 6.77 -1.93 -0.68
C VAL A 15 7.59 -2.42 0.50
N ASP A 16 6.92 -2.94 1.52
CA ASP A 16 7.50 -3.23 2.83
C ASP A 16 8.73 -4.14 2.75
N ARG A 17 8.62 -5.26 2.04
CA ARG A 17 9.73 -6.22 1.85
C ARG A 17 10.98 -5.64 1.16
N MET A 18 10.83 -4.56 0.38
CA MET A 18 11.95 -3.89 -0.27
C MET A 18 12.60 -2.83 0.61
N CYS A 19 11.98 -2.53 1.77
CA CYS A 19 12.49 -1.62 2.76
C CYS A 19 13.21 -2.40 3.87
N ASN A 20 14.32 -1.87 4.35
CA ASN A 20 15.04 -2.37 5.52
C ASN A 20 15.04 -1.36 6.67
N GLU A 21 14.12 -0.40 6.62
CA GLU A 21 13.96 0.68 7.61
C GLU A 21 15.23 1.47 7.92
N CYS A 22 16.20 1.49 6.99
CA CYS A 22 17.48 2.18 7.20
C CYS A 22 17.38 3.71 7.31
N GLY A 23 16.19 4.29 7.15
CA GLY A 23 15.95 5.73 7.28
C GLY A 23 16.45 6.59 6.12
N ASN A 24 17.19 6.02 5.17
CA ASN A 24 17.73 6.74 4.01
C ASN A 24 16.64 7.46 3.20
N CYS A 25 15.45 6.89 3.11
CA CYS A 25 14.33 7.50 2.39
C CYS A 25 13.80 8.78 3.06
N ALA A 26 14.00 8.98 4.37
CA ALA A 26 13.70 10.24 5.04
C ALA A 26 14.90 11.20 4.98
N VAL A 27 16.13 10.70 5.21
CA VAL A 27 17.35 11.52 5.22
C VAL A 27 17.65 12.14 3.86
N PHE A 28 17.42 11.40 2.78
CA PHE A 28 17.69 11.84 1.41
C PHE A 28 16.43 12.27 0.66
N CYS A 29 15.30 12.45 1.37
CA CYS A 29 14.11 12.98 0.71
C CYS A 29 14.36 14.46 0.36
N PRO A 30 14.19 14.88 -0.90
CA PRO A 30 14.30 16.29 -1.27
C PRO A 30 13.18 17.16 -0.67
N TYR A 31 12.15 16.51 -0.10
CA TYR A 31 11.07 17.12 0.66
C TYR A 31 11.19 16.66 2.11
N ASP A 32 10.72 17.44 3.09
CA ASP A 32 10.74 17.07 4.51
C ASP A 32 9.67 16.00 4.80
N SER A 33 9.83 14.83 4.20
CA SER A 33 8.90 13.71 4.22
C SER A 33 9.65 12.43 4.58
N ALA A 34 8.93 11.51 5.22
CA ALA A 34 9.34 10.15 5.51
C ALA A 34 8.50 9.18 4.67
N PRO A 35 8.85 8.94 3.38
CA PRO A 35 8.00 8.20 2.45
C PRO A 35 7.66 6.79 2.91
N TYR A 36 8.55 6.15 3.68
CA TYR A 36 8.34 4.83 4.26
C TYR A 36 7.26 4.78 5.36
N ARG A 37 6.83 5.93 5.89
CA ARG A 37 5.73 6.06 6.86
C ARG A 37 4.49 6.71 6.26
N GLU A 38 4.71 7.66 5.34
CA GLU A 38 3.64 8.52 4.83
C GLU A 38 2.98 7.99 3.55
N LYS A 39 3.69 7.19 2.75
CA LYS A 39 3.11 6.60 1.54
C LYS A 39 2.40 5.30 1.87
N PHE A 40 1.38 4.99 1.08
CA PHE A 40 0.60 3.77 1.25
C PHE A 40 1.52 2.55 1.09
N THR A 41 1.46 1.64 2.04
CA THR A 41 2.33 0.46 2.10
C THR A 41 1.63 -0.77 1.52
N LEU A 42 2.30 -1.50 0.64
CA LEU A 42 2.01 -2.89 0.36
C LEU A 42 2.74 -3.76 1.38
N PHE A 43 1.98 -4.43 2.22
CA PHE A 43 2.46 -5.43 3.16
C PHE A 43 2.37 -6.81 2.53
N LEU A 44 3.37 -7.66 2.77
CA LEU A 44 3.39 -9.04 2.27
C LEU A 44 3.19 -10.08 3.39
N THR A 45 3.40 -9.69 4.64
CA THR A 45 3.18 -10.55 5.81
C THR A 45 2.24 -9.87 6.79
N ARG A 46 1.56 -10.70 7.59
CA ARG A 46 0.71 -10.19 8.67
C ARG A 46 1.53 -9.51 9.77
N GLU A 47 2.70 -10.07 10.08
CA GLU A 47 3.64 -9.49 11.04
C GLU A 47 4.04 -8.06 10.66
N GLY A 48 4.50 -7.82 9.43
CA GLY A 48 4.88 -6.48 8.98
C GLY A 48 3.71 -5.49 8.99
N PHE A 49 2.51 -5.96 8.66
CA PHE A 49 1.29 -5.16 8.79
C PHE A 49 1.03 -4.76 10.25
N ASP A 50 1.08 -5.72 11.19
CA ASP A 50 0.77 -5.51 12.60
C ASP A 50 1.85 -4.69 13.34
N GLU A 51 3.13 -4.84 12.98
CA GLU A 51 4.24 -4.07 13.57
C GLU A 51 4.26 -2.61 13.08
N SER A 52 3.91 -2.36 11.82
CA SER A 52 3.91 -1.03 11.20
C SER A 52 2.64 -0.24 11.50
N VAL A 53 2.24 -0.13 12.77
CA VAL A 53 0.93 0.41 13.20
C VAL A 53 0.59 1.82 12.67
N ASN A 54 1.61 2.63 12.39
CA ASN A 54 1.45 4.01 11.92
C ASN A 54 1.32 4.12 10.39
N ASN A 55 1.59 3.03 9.67
CA ASN A 55 1.55 3.02 8.21
C ASN A 55 0.14 2.68 7.72
N GLN A 56 -0.37 3.54 6.84
CA GLN A 56 -1.52 3.19 6.03
C GLN A 56 -1.11 2.24 4.91
N GLY A 57 -1.98 1.34 4.51
CA GLY A 57 -1.62 0.35 3.51
C GLY A 57 -2.57 -0.84 3.44
N PHE A 58 -2.13 -1.87 2.75
CA PHE A 58 -2.92 -3.08 2.57
C PHE A 58 -2.05 -4.34 2.53
N LEU A 59 -2.65 -5.44 2.98
CA LEU A 59 -2.09 -6.79 2.93
C LEU A 59 -3.00 -7.66 2.05
N PRO A 60 -2.51 -8.21 0.93
CA PRO A 60 -3.27 -9.18 0.14
C PRO A 60 -3.58 -10.44 0.96
N LEU A 61 -4.85 -10.85 0.97
CA LEU A 61 -5.32 -12.08 1.63
C LEU A 61 -5.55 -13.24 0.66
N GLY A 62 -5.28 -13.01 -0.63
CA GLY A 62 -5.52 -13.96 -1.73
C GLY A 62 -6.69 -13.54 -2.62
N GLY A 63 -6.60 -13.86 -3.91
CA GLY A 63 -7.54 -13.37 -4.92
C GLY A 63 -7.51 -11.83 -4.95
N LYS A 64 -8.68 -11.20 -4.81
CA LYS A 64 -8.81 -9.73 -4.69
C LYS A 64 -9.30 -9.26 -3.31
N LYS A 65 -9.08 -10.09 -2.28
CA LYS A 65 -9.35 -9.72 -0.89
C LYS A 65 -8.11 -9.11 -0.27
N VAL A 66 -8.31 -8.04 0.49
CA VAL A 66 -7.24 -7.29 1.15
C VAL A 66 -7.65 -6.91 2.57
N LEU A 67 -6.69 -6.95 3.48
CA LEU A 67 -6.79 -6.28 4.78
C LEU A 67 -6.22 -4.88 4.61
N VAL A 68 -7.02 -3.84 4.88
CA VAL A 68 -6.65 -2.44 4.68
C VAL A 68 -6.53 -1.74 6.02
N ARG A 69 -5.48 -0.93 6.17
CA ARG A 69 -5.36 0.09 7.20
C ARG A 69 -5.48 1.48 6.56
N LEU A 70 -6.53 2.21 6.92
CA LEU A 70 -6.80 3.55 6.41
C LEU A 70 -7.41 4.39 7.53
N ASP A 71 -6.94 5.63 7.72
CA ASP A 71 -7.42 6.54 8.77
C ASP A 71 -7.53 5.88 10.16
N SER A 72 -6.48 5.15 10.54
CA SER A 72 -6.38 4.39 11.80
C SER A 72 -7.42 3.27 11.98
N LYS A 73 -8.20 2.93 10.96
CA LYS A 73 -9.12 1.79 10.96
C LYS A 73 -8.52 0.63 10.20
N VAL A 74 -8.77 -0.58 10.69
CA VAL A 74 -8.38 -1.83 10.03
C VAL A 74 -9.65 -2.58 9.66
N PHE A 75 -9.78 -2.97 8.39
CA PHE A 75 -10.93 -3.70 7.88
C PHE A 75 -10.57 -4.52 6.64
N GLU A 76 -11.35 -5.55 6.36
CA GLU A 76 -11.22 -6.33 5.14
C GLU A 76 -12.08 -5.73 4.02
N ALA A 77 -11.56 -5.75 2.80
CA ALA A 77 -12.27 -5.36 1.60
C ALA A 77 -12.13 -6.44 0.53
N ASP A 78 -13.23 -6.71 -0.18
CA ASP A 78 -13.27 -7.55 -1.36
C ASP A 78 -13.46 -6.65 -2.59
N LEU A 79 -12.46 -6.58 -3.46
CA LEU A 79 -12.50 -5.71 -4.65
C LEU A 79 -13.32 -6.31 -5.81
N ASP A 80 -13.81 -7.56 -5.68
CA ASP A 80 -14.78 -8.14 -6.60
C ASP A 80 -16.24 -7.93 -6.12
N ALA A 81 -16.43 -7.35 -4.93
CA ALA A 81 -17.73 -7.05 -4.37
C ALA A 81 -17.86 -5.56 -4.01
N LYS A 82 -19.07 -5.16 -3.60
CA LYS A 82 -19.26 -3.82 -3.04
C LYS A 82 -18.47 -3.72 -1.73
N ASN A 83 -17.64 -2.69 -1.62
CA ASN A 83 -16.82 -2.39 -0.45
C ASN A 83 -16.92 -0.89 -0.09
N ASP A 84 -16.42 -0.53 1.08
CA ASP A 84 -16.48 0.84 1.62
C ASP A 84 -15.18 1.63 1.40
N LEU A 85 -14.29 1.18 0.50
CA LEU A 85 -13.07 1.92 0.19
C LEU A 85 -13.41 3.21 -0.56
N PRO A 86 -12.67 4.31 -0.31
CA PRO A 86 -12.66 5.44 -1.22
C PRO A 86 -12.27 4.97 -2.62
N ALA A 87 -12.96 5.49 -3.64
CA ALA A 87 -12.81 5.00 -5.03
C ALA A 87 -11.36 5.11 -5.56
N ASP A 88 -10.61 6.12 -5.13
CA ASP A 88 -9.21 6.29 -5.47
C ASP A 88 -8.30 5.26 -4.80
N ILE A 89 -8.57 4.89 -3.55
CA ILE A 89 -7.86 3.81 -2.85
C ILE A 89 -8.20 2.45 -3.47
N GLU A 90 -9.48 2.21 -3.78
CA GLU A 90 -9.93 0.99 -4.44
C GLU A 90 -9.23 0.80 -5.80
N VAL A 91 -9.25 1.82 -6.66
CA VAL A 91 -8.58 1.79 -7.96
C VAL A 91 -7.07 1.59 -7.81
N PHE A 92 -6.46 2.22 -6.81
CA PHE A 92 -5.03 2.09 -6.55
C PHE A 92 -4.65 0.65 -6.15
N ILE A 93 -5.33 0.07 -5.15
CA ILE A 93 -5.09 -1.30 -4.69
C ILE A 93 -5.35 -2.28 -5.85
N TRP A 94 -6.46 -2.12 -6.57
CA TRP A 94 -6.79 -2.97 -7.71
C TRP A 94 -5.71 -2.91 -8.80
N THR A 95 -5.19 -1.72 -9.09
CA THR A 95 -4.10 -1.53 -10.06
C THR A 95 -2.84 -2.27 -9.61
N VAL A 96 -2.48 -2.20 -8.33
CA VAL A 96 -1.32 -2.92 -7.79
C VAL A 96 -1.52 -4.43 -7.91
N LEU A 97 -2.68 -4.96 -7.51
CA LEU A 97 -2.96 -6.40 -7.56
C LEU A 97 -2.99 -6.97 -8.98
N THR A 98 -3.35 -6.17 -9.99
CA THR A 98 -3.56 -6.66 -11.36
C THR A 98 -2.39 -6.35 -12.30
N LYS A 99 -1.87 -5.13 -12.30
CA LYS A 99 -0.78 -4.71 -13.20
C LYS A 99 0.60 -4.90 -12.59
N TYR A 100 0.70 -4.89 -11.26
CA TYR A 100 1.96 -5.00 -10.53
C TYR A 100 2.01 -6.27 -9.67
N ALA A 101 1.35 -7.33 -10.13
CA ALA A 101 1.19 -8.58 -9.38
C ALA A 101 2.53 -9.23 -8.96
N TYR A 102 3.59 -9.03 -9.75
CA TYR A 102 4.95 -9.48 -9.43
C TYR A 102 5.53 -8.91 -8.13
N LEU A 103 4.92 -7.85 -7.56
CA LEU A 103 5.32 -7.33 -6.25
C LEU A 103 4.90 -8.23 -5.09
N MET A 104 3.96 -9.16 -5.33
CA MET A 104 3.46 -10.09 -4.31
C MET A 104 4.21 -11.43 -4.28
N GLY A 105 4.99 -11.77 -5.31
CA GLY A 105 5.73 -13.03 -5.41
C GLY A 105 5.80 -13.57 -6.83
#